data_AF-A0A6V7HQQ6-F1
#
_entry.id   AF-A0A6V7HQQ6-F1
#
_cell.length_a   1.000
_cell.length_b   1.000
_cell.length_c   1.000
_cell.angle_alpha   90.00
_cell.angle_beta   90.00
_cell.angle_gamma   90.00
#
_symmetry.space_group_name_H-M   'P 1'
#
loop_
_entity.id
_entity.type
_entity.pdbx_description
1 polymer ?
#
loop_
_entity_poly.entity_id
_entity_poly.type
_entity_poly.pdbx_seq_one_letter_code
_entity_poly.pdbx_strand_id
1 'polypeptide(L)'
;PLVKFKSHLYYEEKDQVPEAVKALKPQPESKIIFFKNGVSQGDAFIDINKGSYYPTVSIHKSATVSVNFGPNFKFPPQDVTFRG
;
A
#
# COMPACT_ATOMS: atom_id res chain seq x y z
N PRO A 1 -11.63 -21.13 -7.19
CA PRO A 1 -12.44 -21.80 -8.23
C PRO A 1 -12.80 -20.82 -9.34
N LEU A 2 -13.00 -21.27 -10.59
CA LEU A 2 -13.43 -20.40 -11.69
C LEU A 2 -14.96 -20.26 -11.68
N VAL A 3 -15.48 -19.03 -11.61
CA VAL A 3 -16.92 -18.74 -11.51
C VAL A 3 -17.35 -17.81 -12.65
N LYS A 4 -18.49 -18.09 -13.28
CA LYS A 4 -19.11 -17.21 -14.29
C LYS A 4 -20.15 -16.32 -13.62
N PHE A 5 -19.97 -14.99 -13.71
CA PHE A 5 -20.90 -13.99 -13.18
C PHE A 5 -21.06 -12.84 -14.17
N LYS A 6 -22.30 -12.40 -14.44
CA LYS A 6 -22.62 -11.34 -15.43
C LYS A 6 -21.85 -11.48 -16.76
N SER A 7 -21.81 -12.70 -17.31
CA SER A 7 -21.10 -13.05 -18.56
C SER A 7 -19.56 -12.93 -18.53
N HIS A 8 -18.95 -12.71 -17.36
CA HIS A 8 -17.50 -12.66 -17.16
C HIS A 8 -17.04 -13.82 -16.28
N LEU A 9 -15.75 -14.18 -16.36
CA LEU A 9 -15.12 -15.23 -15.58
C LEU A 9 -14.26 -14.61 -14.47
N TYR A 10 -14.39 -15.13 -13.25
CA TYR A 10 -13.67 -14.65 -12.07
C TYR A 10 -13.03 -15.83 -11.33
N TYR A 11 -11.87 -15.58 -10.73
CA TYR A 11 -11.27 -16.49 -9.76
C TYR A 11 -11.74 -16.10 -8.36
N GLU A 12 -12.22 -17.09 -7.63
CA GLU A 12 -12.48 -16.97 -6.21
C GLU A 12 -11.30 -17.57 -5.42
N GLU A 13 -10.75 -16.74 -4.53
CA GLU A 13 -9.75 -17.11 -3.55
C GLU A 13 -10.32 -16.84 -2.15
N LYS A 14 -9.98 -17.71 -1.19
CA LYS A 14 -10.40 -17.54 0.21
C LYS A 14 -9.28 -16.85 0.99
N ASP A 15 -9.60 -15.72 1.59
CA ASP A 15 -8.69 -15.04 2.50
C ASP A 15 -8.70 -15.70 3.89
N GLN A 16 -7.51 -15.92 4.46
CA GLN A 16 -7.33 -16.40 5.84
C GLN A 16 -7.04 -15.23 6.78
N VAL A 17 -7.97 -14.27 6.83
CA VAL A 17 -7.79 -13.02 7.59
C VAL A 17 -7.54 -13.27 9.08
N PRO A 18 -8.31 -14.12 9.80
CA PRO A 18 -8.11 -14.32 11.24
C PRO A 18 -6.74 -14.89 11.58
N GLU A 19 -6.26 -15.87 10.81
CA GLU A 19 -4.95 -16.49 10.99
C GLU A 19 -3.83 -15.50 10.70
N ALA A 20 -3.97 -14.70 9.64
CA ALA A 20 -3.01 -13.67 9.28
C ALA A 20 -2.87 -12.60 10.36
N VAL A 21 -3.99 -12.15 10.95
CA VAL A 21 -4.00 -11.18 12.05
C VAL A 21 -3.31 -11.74 13.29
N LYS A 22 -3.55 -13.01 13.63
CA LYS A 22 -2.91 -13.67 14.78
C LYS A 22 -1.40 -13.87 14.59
N ALA A 23 -0.94 -13.98 13.34
CA ALA A 23 0.46 -14.20 12.99
C ALA A 23 1.28 -12.89 12.86
N LEU A 24 0.66 -11.71 13.03
CA LEU A 24 1.34 -10.43 12.94
C LEU A 24 2.49 -10.33 13.95
N LYS A 25 3.67 -9.97 13.44
CA LYS A 25 4.87 -9.70 14.23
C LYS A 25 5.53 -8.44 13.69
N PRO A 26 5.99 -7.51 14.55
CA PRO A 26 6.78 -6.37 14.12
C PRO A 26 7.97 -6.81 13.28
N GLN A 27 8.26 -6.08 12.20
CA GLN A 27 9.45 -6.25 11.40
C GLN A 27 10.42 -5.12 11.75
N PRO A 28 11.51 -5.39 12.51
CA PRO A 28 12.47 -4.37 12.88
C PRO A 28 13.04 -3.63 11.67
N GLU A 29 13.31 -2.33 11.84
CA GLU A 29 13.90 -1.42 10.84
C GLU A 29 13.00 -1.12 9.63
N SER A 30 11.78 -1.65 9.61
CA SER A 30 10.77 -1.28 8.62
C SER A 30 10.17 0.09 8.97
N LYS A 31 9.81 0.87 7.94
CA LYS A 31 9.18 2.17 8.16
C LYS A 31 8.34 2.65 6.98
N ILE A 32 7.44 3.57 7.28
CA ILE A 32 6.66 4.35 6.31
C ILE A 32 7.07 5.81 6.48
N ILE A 33 7.47 6.47 5.40
CA ILE A 33 7.88 7.88 5.40
C ILE A 33 6.90 8.67 4.55
N PHE A 34 6.44 9.82 5.04
CA PHE A 34 5.63 10.75 4.24
C PHE A 34 6.47 11.84 3.61
N PHE A 35 6.11 12.22 2.40
CA PHE A 35 6.74 13.30 1.66
C PHE A 35 5.69 14.32 1.22
N LYS A 36 6.03 15.61 1.35
CA LYS A 36 5.24 16.71 0.78
C LYS A 36 6.10 17.42 -0.26
N ASN A 37 5.75 17.26 -1.54
CA ASN A 37 6.48 17.85 -2.66
C ASN A 37 8.00 17.56 -2.63
N GLY A 38 8.39 16.32 -2.34
CA GLY A 38 9.80 15.89 -2.26
C GLY A 38 10.47 16.08 -0.89
N VAL A 39 9.87 16.85 0.03
CA VAL A 39 10.42 17.07 1.37
C VAL A 39 9.90 16.02 2.34
N SER A 40 10.81 15.27 2.99
CA SER A 40 10.45 14.31 4.04
C SER A 40 9.71 15.00 5.19
N GLN A 41 8.60 14.41 5.63
CA GLN A 41 7.81 14.84 6.79
C GLN A 41 8.13 14.00 8.04
N GLY A 42 9.17 13.16 7.97
CA GLY A 42 9.56 12.22 9.02
C GLY A 42 8.97 10.82 8.84
N ASP A 43 9.42 9.93 9.73
CA ASP A 43 8.93 8.55 9.81
C ASP A 43 7.50 8.57 10.40
N ALA A 44 6.52 8.15 9.61
CA ALA A 44 5.12 8.07 10.01
C ALA A 44 4.86 6.85 10.90
N PHE A 45 5.50 5.73 10.56
CA PHE A 45 5.46 4.48 11.30
C PHE A 45 6.82 3.80 11.23
N ILE A 46 7.23 3.15 12.32
CA ILE A 46 8.44 2.33 12.43
C ILE A 46 8.05 0.94 12.93
N ASP A 47 8.87 -0.05 12.62
CA ASP A 47 8.70 -1.45 13.03
C ASP A 47 7.29 -2.00 12.70
N ILE A 48 6.80 -1.72 11.50
CA ILE A 48 5.48 -2.18 11.03
C ILE A 48 5.42 -3.71 11.01
N ASN A 49 4.22 -4.25 11.23
CA ASN A 49 4.03 -5.70 11.22
C ASN A 49 4.45 -6.30 9.88
N LYS A 50 5.12 -7.44 9.89
CA LYS A 50 5.46 -8.19 8.68
C LYS A 50 4.18 -8.61 7.95
N GLY A 51 4.14 -8.38 6.64
CA GLY A 51 3.03 -8.77 5.79
C GLY A 51 3.09 -8.11 4.42
N SER A 52 2.11 -8.40 3.58
CA SER A 52 1.92 -7.72 2.30
C SER A 52 1.10 -6.45 2.51
N TYR A 53 1.65 -5.31 2.14
CA TYR A 53 0.96 -4.01 2.17
C TYR A 53 0.65 -3.55 0.76
N TYR A 54 -0.55 -3.02 0.57
CA TYR A 54 -1.00 -2.45 -0.69
C TYR A 54 -1.33 -0.97 -0.50
N PRO A 55 -0.90 -0.07 -1.40
CA PRO A 55 -1.24 1.34 -1.31
C PRO A 55 -2.77 1.48 -1.34
N THR A 56 -3.31 2.21 -0.37
CA THR A 56 -4.76 2.34 -0.18
C THR A 56 -5.15 3.80 -0.14
N VAL A 57 -6.28 4.12 -0.77
CA VAL A 57 -6.90 5.44 -0.76
C VAL A 57 -8.29 5.31 -0.14
N SER A 58 -8.57 6.11 0.88
CA SER A 58 -9.90 6.30 1.43
C SER A 58 -10.42 7.68 1.02
N ILE A 59 -11.66 7.75 0.56
CA ILE A 59 -12.29 8.98 0.06
C ILE A 59 -13.49 9.30 0.95
N HIS A 60 -13.55 10.54 1.43
CA HIS A 60 -14.67 11.03 2.23
C HIS A 60 -15.37 12.19 1.49
N LYS A 61 -16.70 12.12 1.37
CA LYS A 61 -17.53 13.07 0.60
C LYS A 61 -17.06 13.18 -0.87
N SER A 62 -17.13 14.38 -1.45
CA SER A 62 -16.82 14.66 -2.86
C SER A 62 -15.33 14.90 -3.13
N ALA A 63 -14.43 14.33 -2.32
CA ALA A 63 -13.00 14.46 -2.55
C ALA A 63 -12.58 13.73 -3.84
N THR A 64 -11.65 14.30 -4.59
CA THR A 64 -11.06 13.69 -5.78
C THR A 64 -9.55 13.65 -5.62
N VAL A 65 -8.96 12.49 -5.86
CA VAL A 65 -7.51 12.28 -5.79
C VAL A 65 -7.05 11.50 -7.01
N SER A 66 -5.82 11.73 -7.43
CA SER A 66 -5.16 10.98 -8.50
C SER A 66 -3.86 10.42 -7.98
N VAL A 67 -3.57 9.18 -8.35
CA VAL A 67 -2.35 8.47 -7.97
C VAL A 67 -1.42 8.38 -9.17
N ASN A 68 -0.12 8.58 -8.92
CA ASN A 68 0.94 8.35 -9.89
C ASN A 68 1.89 7.33 -9.27
N PHE A 69 1.91 6.12 -9.84
CA PHE A 69 2.78 5.04 -9.36
C PHE A 69 4.21 5.11 -9.92
N GLY A 70 4.47 6.09 -10.79
CA GLY A 70 5.75 6.29 -11.46
C GLY A 70 5.73 5.82 -12.92
N PRO A 71 6.88 5.83 -13.61
CA PRO A 71 8.19 6.24 -13.08
C PRO A 71 8.39 7.76 -13.03
N ASN A 72 7.49 8.53 -13.66
CA ASN A 72 7.64 9.97 -13.85
C ASN A 72 7.12 10.76 -12.64
N PHE A 73 7.94 10.88 -11.59
CA PHE A 73 7.61 11.68 -10.42
C PHE A 73 8.00 13.15 -10.61
N LYS A 74 7.17 14.08 -10.12
CA LYS A 74 7.50 15.51 -10.07
C LYS A 74 8.67 15.80 -9.13
N PHE A 75 8.73 15.07 -8.02
CA PHE A 75 9.78 15.17 -7.00
C PHE A 75 10.17 13.75 -6.54
N PRO A 76 11.08 13.06 -7.26
CA PRO A 76 11.55 11.75 -6.85
C PRO A 76 12.35 11.84 -5.54
N PRO A 77 12.29 10.83 -4.65
CA PRO A 77 13.17 10.76 -3.48
C PRO A 77 14.65 10.81 -3.87
N GLN A 78 15.48 11.55 -3.12
CA GLN A 78 16.91 11.65 -3.37
C GLN A 78 17.75 10.80 -2.41
N ASP A 79 17.29 10.64 -1.17
CA ASP A 79 18.08 10.01 -0.10
C ASP A 79 17.72 8.55 0.16
N VAL A 80 16.78 7.99 -0.61
CA VAL A 80 16.30 6.62 -0.46
C VAL A 80 16.18 5.95 -1.82
N THR A 81 16.56 4.67 -1.87
CA THR A 81 16.31 3.83 -3.04
C THR A 81 14.81 3.55 -3.14
N PHE A 82 14.22 3.78 -4.31
CA PHE A 82 12.80 3.53 -4.56
C PHE A 82 12.57 2.84 -5.92
N ARG A 83 11.37 2.29 -6.10
CA ARG A 83 10.86 1.78 -7.39
C ARG A 83 9.52 2.46 -7.67
N GLY A 84 9.36 2.97 -8.88
CA GLY A 84 8.09 3.46 -9.43
C GLY A 84 8.00 3.14 -10.91
#